data_AF-A0A061JN12-F1
#
_entry.id   AF-A0A061JN12-F1
#
_cell.length_a   1.000
_cell.length_b   1.000
_cell.length_c   1.000
_cell.angle_alpha   90.00
_cell.angle_beta   90.00
_cell.angle_gamma   90.00
#
_symmetry.space_group_name_H-M   'P 1'
#
loop_
_entity.id
_entity.type
_entity.pdbx_description
1 polymer ?
#
loop_
_entity_poly.entity_id
_entity_poly.type
_entity_poly.pdbx_seq_one_letter_code
_entity_poly.pdbx_strand_id
1 'polypeptide(L)'
;MIEQKNISQVRLSVQAQAGIAELRGLLATLKQVFEDAPSVGLEVYQLLFCERDLLRPGFIEFRGMAAAGTDRLAVSLHVTDRLRELVAAAAAGDLKGLRVNE
;
A
#
# COMPACT_ATOMS: atom_id res chain seq x y z
N MET A 1 -39.65 -28.86 -5.38
CA MET A 1 -39.33 -27.56 -4.75
C MET A 1 -37.85 -27.55 -4.43
N ILE A 2 -37.05 -26.79 -5.17
CA ILE A 2 -35.64 -26.57 -4.85
C ILE A 2 -35.56 -25.12 -4.38
N GLU A 3 -35.29 -24.92 -3.09
CA GLU A 3 -34.96 -23.60 -2.54
C GLU A 3 -33.68 -23.10 -3.23
N GLN A 4 -33.84 -22.14 -4.14
CA GLN A 4 -32.72 -21.34 -4.62
C GLN A 4 -32.25 -20.48 -3.45
N LYS A 5 -31.15 -20.90 -2.82
CA LYS A 5 -30.41 -20.10 -1.86
C LYS A 5 -29.92 -18.85 -2.60
N ASN A 6 -30.64 -17.75 -2.47
CA ASN A 6 -30.30 -16.44 -3.03
C ASN A 6 -28.90 -16.06 -2.52
N ILE A 7 -27.87 -16.26 -3.33
CA ILE A 7 -26.53 -15.74 -3.03
C ILE A 7 -26.65 -14.24 -3.23
N SER A 8 -26.80 -13.49 -2.14
CA SER A 8 -26.82 -12.04 -2.15
C SER A 8 -25.58 -11.54 -2.90
N GLN A 9 -25.81 -11.00 -4.09
CA GLN A 9 -24.77 -10.53 -4.99
C GLN A 9 -24.16 -9.26 -4.37
N VAL A 10 -23.07 -9.41 -3.63
CA VAL A 10 -22.36 -8.28 -3.01
C VAL A 10 -21.84 -7.38 -4.14
N ARG A 11 -22.48 -6.24 -4.34
CA ARG A 11 -22.02 -5.22 -5.29
C ARG A 11 -20.80 -4.53 -4.69
N LEU A 12 -19.62 -5.03 -5.03
CA LEU A 12 -18.34 -4.45 -4.62
C LEU A 12 -18.06 -3.18 -5.44
N SER A 13 -17.78 -2.08 -4.75
CA SER A 13 -17.30 -0.82 -5.36
C SER A 13 -15.87 -0.58 -4.93
N VAL A 14 -14.95 -0.38 -5.87
CA VAL A 14 -13.56 -0.04 -5.54
C VAL A 14 -13.45 1.48 -5.41
N GLN A 15 -13.15 1.95 -4.19
CA GLN A 15 -12.90 3.35 -3.87
C GLN A 15 -11.42 3.54 -3.51
N ALA A 16 -10.54 3.39 -4.50
CA ALA A 16 -9.09 3.43 -4.32
C ALA A 16 -8.45 4.79 -4.64
N GLN A 17 -9.21 5.78 -5.12
CA GLN A 17 -8.65 7.02 -5.69
C GLN A 17 -7.74 7.79 -4.70
N ALA A 18 -8.16 7.93 -3.44
CA ALA A 18 -7.37 8.60 -2.41
C ALA A 18 -6.06 7.85 -2.11
N GLY A 19 -6.13 6.54 -1.89
CA GLY A 19 -4.95 5.71 -1.67
C GLY A 19 -4.00 5.68 -2.87
N ILE A 20 -4.53 5.69 -4.10
CA ILE A 20 -3.71 5.77 -5.32
C ILE A 20 -2.99 7.11 -5.40
N ALA A 21 -3.67 8.22 -5.08
CA ALA A 21 -3.05 9.55 -5.08
C ALA A 21 -1.92 9.63 -4.06
N GLU A 22 -2.15 9.13 -2.85
CA GLU A 22 -1.12 9.05 -1.80
C GLU A 22 0.07 8.19 -2.25
N LEU A 23 -0.20 6.98 -2.73
CA LEU A 23 0.84 6.06 -3.19
C LEU A 23 1.69 6.68 -4.30
N ARG A 24 1.07 7.39 -5.25
CA ARG A 24 1.80 8.11 -6.30
C ARG A 24 2.73 9.18 -5.73
N GLY A 25 2.29 9.93 -4.73
CA GLY A 25 3.14 10.92 -4.06
C GLY A 25 4.36 10.28 -3.41
N LEU A 26 4.16 9.20 -2.67
CA LEU A 26 5.25 8.47 -2.01
C LEU A 26 6.24 7.86 -3.01
N LEU A 27 5.75 7.28 -4.10
CA LEU A 27 6.59 6.74 -5.17
C LEU A 27 7.41 7.83 -5.88
N ALA A 28 6.87 9.03 -6.03
CA ALA A 28 7.61 10.16 -6.59
C ALA A 28 8.75 10.59 -5.66
N THR A 29 8.51 10.64 -4.35
CA THR A 29 9.56 10.91 -3.36
C THR A 29 10.65 9.85 -3.41
N LEU A 30 10.28 8.56 -3.46
CA LEU A 30 11.28 7.50 -3.58
C LEU A 30 12.10 7.66 -4.84
N LYS A 31 11.45 7.88 -5.99
CA LYS A 31 12.14 8.11 -7.26
C LYS A 31 13.21 9.21 -7.13
N GLN A 32 12.89 10.32 -6.46
CA GLN A 32 13.83 11.39 -6.18
C GLN A 32 15.02 10.89 -5.32
N VAL A 33 14.77 10.08 -4.29
CA VAL A 33 15.84 9.46 -3.47
C VAL A 33 16.75 8.56 -4.31
N PHE A 34 16.20 7.75 -5.22
CA PHE A 34 17.00 6.91 -6.11
C PHE A 34 17.90 7.72 -7.05
N GLU A 35 17.43 8.91 -7.47
CA GLU A 35 18.19 9.83 -8.33
C GLU A 35 19.27 10.60 -7.55
N ASP A 36 18.93 11.13 -6.37
CA ASP A 36 19.80 12.01 -5.60
C ASP A 36 20.81 11.24 -4.71
N ALA A 37 20.43 10.05 -4.23
CA ALA A 37 21.24 9.24 -3.32
C ALA A 37 21.13 7.74 -3.67
N PRO A 38 21.84 7.27 -4.72
CA PRO A 38 21.72 5.89 -5.20
C PRO A 38 22.02 4.82 -4.14
N SER A 39 22.92 5.09 -3.19
CA SER A 39 23.20 4.16 -2.08
C SER A 39 22.00 3.99 -1.16
N VAL A 40 21.33 5.09 -0.78
CA VAL A 40 20.08 5.06 0.00
C VAL A 40 18.97 4.39 -0.81
N GLY A 41 18.89 4.67 -2.11
CA GLY A 41 17.96 3.99 -3.01
C GLY A 41 18.12 2.46 -3.02
N LEU A 42 19.36 1.96 -3.04
CA LEU A 42 19.61 0.53 -2.97
C LEU A 42 19.15 -0.09 -1.64
N GLU A 43 19.39 0.59 -0.52
CA GLU A 43 18.89 0.15 0.79
C GLU A 43 17.35 0.14 0.83
N VAL A 44 16.71 1.20 0.34
CA VAL A 44 15.25 1.28 0.19
C VAL A 44 14.71 0.13 -0.66
N TYR A 45 15.38 -0.22 -1.75
CA TYR A 45 14.99 -1.34 -2.59
C TYR A 45 14.96 -2.67 -1.81
N GLN A 46 16.01 -2.94 -1.03
CA GLN A 46 16.10 -4.16 -0.21
C GLN A 46 15.03 -4.20 0.91
N LEU A 47 14.64 -3.03 1.42
CA LEU A 47 13.59 -2.88 2.43
C LEU A 47 12.18 -3.01 1.83
N LEU A 48 11.98 -2.63 0.58
CA LEU A 48 10.68 -2.71 -0.10
C LEU A 48 10.41 -4.09 -0.67
N PHE A 49 11.42 -4.74 -1.24
CA PHE A 49 11.24 -5.95 -2.02
C PHE A 49 11.77 -7.20 -1.29
N CYS A 50 11.05 -8.32 -1.48
CA CYS A 50 11.49 -9.67 -1.15
C CYS A 50 12.39 -10.22 -2.27
N GLU A 51 12.86 -11.46 -2.07
CA GLU A 51 13.38 -12.27 -3.17
C GLU A 51 12.37 -12.30 -4.33
N ARG A 52 12.85 -12.08 -5.56
CA ARG A 52 12.07 -11.98 -6.82
C ARG A 52 11.37 -10.64 -7.08
N ASP A 53 11.84 -9.55 -6.48
CA ASP A 53 11.36 -8.19 -6.75
C ASP A 53 9.86 -8.01 -6.45
N LEU A 54 9.33 -8.82 -5.54
CA LEU A 54 7.97 -8.73 -5.04
C LEU A 54 7.91 -7.76 -3.87
N LEU A 55 6.96 -6.84 -3.88
CA LEU A 55 6.74 -5.93 -2.75
C LEU A 55 6.48 -6.76 -1.48
N ARG A 56 7.23 -6.48 -0.41
CA ARG A 56 7.01 -7.10 0.89
C ARG A 56 5.59 -6.82 1.38
N PRO A 57 4.96 -7.79 2.06
CA PRO A 57 3.64 -7.59 2.62
C PRO A 57 3.64 -6.50 3.69
N GLY A 58 2.49 -5.84 3.84
CA GLY A 58 2.27 -4.83 4.88
C GLY A 58 2.72 -3.41 4.51
N PHE A 59 2.98 -3.12 3.24
CA PHE A 59 3.17 -1.75 2.75
C PHE A 59 1.88 -1.15 2.16
N ILE A 60 1.12 -1.96 1.43
CA ILE A 60 -0.17 -1.59 0.84
C ILE A 60 -1.18 -2.68 1.19
N GLU A 61 -2.38 -2.29 1.58
CA GLU A 61 -3.47 -3.18 1.94
C GLU A 61 -4.75 -2.80 1.19
N PHE A 62 -5.64 -3.77 0.97
CA PHE A 62 -7.01 -3.50 0.56
C PHE A 62 -7.93 -3.68 1.75
N ARG A 63 -8.65 -2.61 2.12
CA ARG A 63 -9.56 -2.62 3.28
C ARG A 63 -11.01 -2.50 2.82
N GLY A 64 -11.87 -3.34 3.40
CA GLY A 64 -13.31 -3.20 3.27
C GLY A 64 -13.79 -1.98 4.04
N MET A 65 -14.62 -1.15 3.43
CA MET A 65 -15.26 0.01 4.06
C MET A 65 -16.75 -0.02 3.79
N ALA A 66 -17.54 0.44 4.75
CA ALA A 66 -18.96 0.66 4.53
C ALA A 66 -19.13 1.82 3.54
N ALA A 67 -19.82 1.59 2.42
CA ALA A 67 -20.22 2.70 1.55
C ALA A 67 -21.37 3.44 2.23
N ALA A 68 -21.10 4.64 2.74
CA ALA A 68 -22.06 5.45 3.50
C ALA A 68 -23.43 5.52 2.80
N GLY A 69 -24.49 5.14 3.53
CA GLY A 69 -25.87 5.18 3.05
C GLY A 69 -26.29 4.05 2.09
N THR A 70 -25.51 2.97 1.96
CA THR A 70 -25.86 1.82 1.11
C THR A 70 -25.48 0.47 1.72
N ASP A 71 -26.18 -0.62 1.36
CA ASP A 71 -25.82 -2.01 1.68
C ASP A 71 -24.62 -2.54 0.86
N ARG A 72 -23.74 -1.65 0.39
CA ARG A 72 -22.61 -2.02 -0.47
C ARG A 72 -21.30 -2.03 0.31
N LEU A 73 -20.53 -3.10 0.11
CA LEU A 73 -19.16 -3.17 0.58
C LEU A 73 -18.26 -2.45 -0.42
N ALA A 74 -17.55 -1.42 0.03
CA ALA A 74 -16.51 -0.79 -0.75
C ALA A 74 -15.14 -1.40 -0.41
N VAL A 75 -14.24 -1.49 -1.38
CA VAL A 75 -12.84 -1.85 -1.15
C VAL A 75 -12.00 -0.62 -1.44
N SER A 76 -11.14 -0.23 -0.50
CA SER A 76 -10.21 0.88 -0.66
C SER A 76 -8.76 0.41 -0.61
N LEU A 77 -7.91 1.06 -1.41
CA LEU A 77 -6.47 0.91 -1.30
C LEU A 77 -6.00 1.75 -0.11
N HIS A 78 -5.34 1.11 0.84
CA HIS A 78 -4.78 1.72 2.03
C HIS A 78 -3.26 1.64 1.96
N VAL A 79 -2.61 2.79 1.93
CA VAL A 79 -1.18 2.89 2.21
C VAL A 79 -1.00 2.73 3.72
N THR A 80 -0.11 1.85 4.14
CA THR A 80 0.16 1.62 5.57
C THR A 80 1.15 2.64 6.12
N ASP A 81 1.16 2.81 7.45
CA ASP A 81 2.15 3.66 8.12
C ASP A 81 3.58 3.17 7.87
N ARG A 82 3.77 1.85 7.74
CA ARG A 82 5.07 1.26 7.40
C ARG A 82 5.64 1.80 6.09
N LEU A 83 4.81 1.99 5.06
CA LEU A 83 5.28 2.58 3.79
C LEU A 83 5.59 4.07 3.96
N ARG A 84 4.75 4.79 4.70
CA ARG A 84 4.97 6.23 4.99
C ARG A 84 6.27 6.46 5.73
N GLU A 85 6.52 5.68 6.78
CA GLU A 85 7.74 5.74 7.60
C GLU A 85 8.98 5.43 6.78
N LEU A 86 8.94 4.39 5.94
CA LEU A 86 10.05 4.04 5.07
C LEU A 86 10.37 5.18 4.09
N VAL A 87 9.36 5.79 3.47
CA VAL A 87 9.56 6.89 2.52
C VAL A 87 10.08 8.13 3.24
N ALA A 88 9.59 8.43 4.44
CA ALA A 88 10.07 9.54 5.25
C ALA A 88 11.54 9.35 5.67
N ALA A 89 11.90 8.15 6.13
CA ALA A 89 13.27 7.77 6.48
C ALA A 89 14.21 7.85 5.27
N ALA A 90 13.75 7.38 4.10
CA ALA A 90 14.49 7.47 2.84
C ALA A 90 14.74 8.93 2.43
N ALA A 91 13.71 9.78 2.52
CA ALA A 91 13.82 11.21 2.23
C ALA A 91 14.75 11.94 3.20
N ALA A 92 14.83 11.47 4.45
CA ALA A 92 15.76 11.99 5.46
C ALA A 92 17.19 11.44 5.30
N GLY A 93 17.41 10.42 4.45
CA GLY A 93 18.69 9.71 4.33
C GLY A 93 19.07 8.89 5.56
N ASP A 94 18.11 8.63 6.46
CA ASP A 94 18.33 7.86 7.69
C ASP A 94 17.36 6.70 7.79
N LEU A 95 17.81 5.55 7.31
CA LEU A 95 17.06 4.30 7.37
C LEU A 95 17.33 3.52 8.68
N LYS A 96 18.18 4.04 9.58
CA LYS A 96 18.57 3.35 10.81
C LYS A 96 17.38 3.34 11.77
N GLY A 97 16.83 2.15 12.00
CA GLY A 97 15.69 1.95 12.91
C GLY A 97 14.46 1.37 12.21
N LEU A 98 14.44 1.33 10.88
CA LEU A 98 13.45 0.55 10.14
C LEU A 98 13.72 -0.94 10.39
N ARG A 99 12.87 -1.57 11.19
CA ARG A 99 12.91 -3.03 11.38
C ARG A 99 12.24 -3.70 10.19
N VAL A 100 13.00 -4.50 9.47
CA VAL A 100 12.43 -5.51 8.57
C VAL A 100 11.98 -6.65 9.46
N ASN A 101 10.72 -6.65 9.88
CA ASN A 101 10.16 -7.85 10.48
C ASN A 101 10.12 -8.93 9.39
N GLU A 102 10.99 -9.93 9.55
CA GLU A 102 11.00 -11.20 8.79
C GLU A 102 9.78 -12.05 9.11
#